data_AF-A0A955CR13-F1
#
_entry.id   AF-A0A955CR13-F1
#
_cell.length_a   1.000
_cell.length_b   1.000
_cell.length_c   1.000
_cell.angle_alpha   90.00
_cell.angle_beta   90.00
_cell.angle_gamma   90.00
#
_symmetry.space_group_name_H-M   'P 1'
#
loop_
_entity.id
_entity.type
_entity.pdbx_description
1 polymer ?
#
loop_
_entity_poly.entity_id
_entity_poly.type
_entity_poly.pdbx_seq_one_letter_code
_entity_poly.pdbx_strand_id
1 'polypeptide(L)'
;MGRTRGFVIGTLALLAGAAQAGVIEVDTFHTGGFYGLDDMGMPIAAPDNDMTFQNYFMGRTTVSGFTTPERRSFFAFDMGGVVPMGEEIVSMSLVLENVFGGVLANFSGGSETAVFTSTSFGYDAIADPMGSSTPPIAIFDSFGTGDFFGDIVFDAGGPPDGPVEIVLSPAAIAAAMASGMSGEEFVISGALATYDPDPMAPFEFVFGLTDVVVGGMPTGFPVPKLVIETAPVPSPSGLLVLGGLGIVGARRRR
;
A
#
# COMPACT_ATOMS: atom_id res chain seq x y z
N MET A 1 -49.80 45.31 -29.47
CA MET A 1 -49.25 44.88 -28.18
C MET A 1 -48.43 43.62 -28.39
N GLY A 2 -47.11 43.77 -28.57
CA GLY A 2 -46.18 42.65 -28.76
C GLY A 2 -45.71 42.11 -27.43
N ARG A 3 -45.74 40.78 -27.25
CA ARG A 3 -45.12 40.08 -26.13
C ARG A 3 -43.92 39.30 -26.64
N THR A 4 -42.73 39.84 -26.38
CA THR A 4 -41.43 39.26 -26.68
C THR A 4 -41.19 38.04 -25.81
N ARG A 5 -40.77 36.92 -26.42
CA ARG A 5 -40.35 35.69 -25.75
C ARG A 5 -38.97 35.90 -25.12
N GLY A 6 -38.86 35.73 -23.81
CA GLY A 6 -37.57 35.62 -23.11
C GLY A 6 -37.10 34.18 -23.15
N PHE A 7 -36.11 33.88 -24.00
CA PHE A 7 -35.38 32.62 -23.99
C PHE A 7 -34.25 32.77 -22.96
N VAL A 8 -34.34 32.07 -21.84
CA VAL A 8 -33.23 31.99 -20.88
C VAL A 8 -32.28 30.92 -21.41
N ILE A 9 -31.18 31.35 -22.05
CA ILE A 9 -30.03 30.48 -22.29
C ILE A 9 -29.31 30.40 -20.95
N GLY A 10 -29.60 29.34 -20.20
CA GLY A 10 -28.79 28.96 -19.05
C GLY A 10 -27.48 28.40 -19.57
N THR A 11 -26.41 29.20 -19.48
CA THR A 11 -25.05 28.72 -19.69
C THR A 11 -24.74 27.72 -18.57
N LEU A 12 -24.79 26.42 -18.86
CA LEU A 12 -24.12 25.41 -18.04
C LEU A 12 -22.62 25.69 -18.16
N ALA A 13 -22.09 26.48 -17.23
CA ALA A 13 -20.66 26.48 -16.96
C ALA A 13 -20.36 25.13 -16.27
N LEU A 14 -20.02 24.12 -17.06
CA LEU A 14 -19.26 22.98 -16.55
C LEU A 14 -17.97 23.56 -15.95
N LEU A 15 -17.92 23.62 -14.63
CA LEU A 15 -16.67 23.74 -13.89
C LEU A 15 -15.89 22.44 -14.12
N ALA A 16 -15.28 22.33 -15.30
CA ALA A 16 -14.18 21.42 -15.52
C ALA A 16 -13.00 22.01 -14.75
N GLY A 17 -12.81 21.57 -13.51
CA GLY A 17 -11.49 21.68 -12.89
C GLY A 17 -10.50 21.03 -13.85
N ALA A 18 -9.51 21.78 -14.30
CA ALA A 18 -8.46 21.20 -15.14
C ALA A 18 -7.74 20.16 -14.28
N ALA A 19 -7.82 18.89 -14.67
CA ALA A 19 -6.98 17.84 -14.11
C ALA A 19 -5.52 18.31 -14.19
N GLN A 20 -4.78 18.20 -13.08
CA GLN A 20 -3.44 18.72 -12.96
C GLN A 20 -2.58 17.63 -12.34
N ALA A 21 -1.54 17.20 -13.06
CA ALA A 21 -0.59 16.23 -12.56
C ALA A 21 -0.09 16.65 -11.17
N GLY A 22 -0.13 15.72 -10.22
CA GLY A 22 0.16 15.98 -8.82
C GLY A 22 0.91 14.84 -8.16
N VAL A 23 1.51 15.15 -7.02
CA VAL A 23 2.06 14.16 -6.09
C VAL A 23 1.15 14.13 -4.88
N ILE A 24 0.68 12.94 -4.52
CA ILE A 24 -0.21 12.69 -3.40
C ILE A 24 0.50 11.74 -2.44
N GLU A 25 0.52 12.09 -1.15
CA GLU A 25 0.99 11.19 -0.10
C GLU A 25 -0.21 10.60 0.64
N VAL A 26 -0.22 9.28 0.83
CA VAL A 26 -1.26 8.56 1.58
C VAL A 26 -0.59 7.77 2.69
N ASP A 27 -0.83 8.18 3.93
CA ASP A 27 -0.28 7.47 5.09
C ASP A 27 -1.00 6.13 5.27
N THR A 28 -0.23 5.13 5.71
CA THR A 28 -0.77 3.87 6.22
C THR A 28 -1.61 4.17 7.46
N PHE A 29 -2.85 3.69 7.50
CA PHE A 29 -3.68 3.82 8.70
C PHE A 29 -3.56 2.61 9.64
N HIS A 30 -3.13 1.47 9.10
CA HIS A 30 -2.84 0.24 9.86
C HIS A 30 -1.63 -0.50 9.31
N THR A 31 -0.63 -0.74 10.15
CA THR A 31 0.49 -1.64 9.87
C THR A 31 0.69 -2.64 11.00
N GLY A 32 1.19 -3.82 10.66
CA GLY A 32 1.36 -4.93 11.58
C GLY A 32 1.93 -6.14 10.86
N GLY A 33 1.54 -7.33 11.29
CA GLY A 33 1.73 -8.57 10.54
C GLY A 33 2.79 -9.50 11.08
N PHE A 34 3.30 -9.28 12.29
CA PHE A 34 4.28 -10.17 12.92
C PHE A 34 3.60 -11.17 13.87
N TYR A 35 4.29 -12.28 14.13
CA TYR A 35 3.85 -13.28 15.08
C TYR A 35 3.86 -12.71 16.50
N GLY A 36 2.68 -12.64 17.14
CA GLY A 36 2.53 -12.06 18.47
C GLY A 36 3.33 -12.82 19.53
N LEU A 37 3.61 -12.16 20.66
CA LEU A 37 4.18 -12.77 21.86
C LEU A 37 3.15 -12.72 23.00
N ASP A 38 3.13 -13.72 23.88
CA ASP A 38 2.35 -13.68 25.12
C ASP A 38 3.00 -12.77 26.17
N ASP A 39 2.35 -12.62 27.34
CA ASP A 39 2.84 -11.83 28.47
C ASP A 39 4.23 -12.25 28.99
N MET A 40 4.67 -13.48 28.65
CA MET A 40 5.98 -14.02 29.00
C MET A 40 7.00 -13.85 27.87
N GLY A 41 6.63 -13.18 26.78
CA GLY A 41 7.44 -12.99 25.58
C GLY A 41 7.51 -14.22 24.68
N MET A 42 6.67 -15.23 24.88
CA MET A 42 6.69 -16.46 24.10
C MET A 42 5.82 -16.34 22.84
N PRO A 43 6.21 -16.92 21.70
CA PRO A 43 5.42 -16.85 20.47
C PRO A 43 4.01 -17.43 20.66
N ILE A 44 2.97 -16.68 20.29
CA ILE A 44 1.58 -17.16 20.24
C ILE A 44 1.21 -17.57 18.81
N ALA A 45 0.15 -18.35 18.62
CA ALA A 45 -0.26 -18.83 17.29
C ALA A 45 -0.92 -17.77 16.38
N ALA A 46 -1.15 -16.55 16.88
CA ALA A 46 -1.87 -15.48 16.20
C ALA A 46 -0.94 -14.29 15.89
N PRO A 47 -1.07 -13.66 14.71
CA PRO A 47 -0.44 -12.38 14.44
C PRO A 47 -0.94 -11.30 15.41
N ASP A 48 -0.05 -10.39 15.79
CA ASP A 48 -0.41 -9.20 16.56
C ASP A 48 -0.61 -8.01 15.60
N ASN A 49 -1.88 -7.71 15.34
CA ASN A 49 -2.33 -6.67 14.41
C ASN A 49 -3.26 -5.67 15.14
N ASP A 50 -2.99 -5.40 16.42
CA ASP A 50 -3.78 -4.46 17.22
C ASP A 50 -3.55 -3.01 16.76
N MET A 51 -4.63 -2.31 16.40
CA MET A 51 -4.60 -0.89 16.03
C MET A 51 -4.02 0.04 17.10
N THR A 52 -4.04 -0.39 18.37
CA THR A 52 -3.48 0.35 19.50
C THR A 52 -1.96 0.18 19.65
N PHE A 53 -1.37 -0.80 18.96
CA PHE A 53 0.06 -1.09 18.97
C PHE A 53 0.55 -1.50 17.59
N GLN A 54 0.97 -0.52 16.79
CA GLN A 54 1.37 -0.75 15.40
C GLN A 54 2.88 -0.74 15.25
N ASN A 55 3.40 -1.81 14.65
CA ASN A 55 4.81 -1.99 14.31
C ASN A 55 4.94 -2.73 12.98
N TYR A 56 6.04 -2.55 12.27
CA TYR A 56 6.40 -3.40 11.15
C TYR A 56 7.83 -3.87 11.28
N PHE A 57 8.06 -5.15 11.07
CA PHE A 57 9.39 -5.77 11.13
C PHE A 57 9.44 -6.90 10.13
N MET A 58 10.50 -6.96 9.33
CA MET A 58 10.81 -8.14 8.52
C MET A 58 12.10 -8.79 9.00
N GLY A 59 12.05 -10.10 9.19
CA GLY A 59 13.14 -10.86 9.77
C GLY A 59 12.64 -11.99 10.66
N ARG A 60 13.35 -12.33 11.73
CA ARG A 60 12.94 -13.35 12.69
C ARG A 60 13.28 -12.96 14.10
N THR A 61 12.65 -13.63 15.04
CA THR A 61 12.92 -13.45 16.46
C THR A 61 13.18 -14.81 17.09
N THR A 62 14.23 -14.92 17.89
CA THR A 62 14.49 -16.10 18.71
C THR A 62 14.28 -15.71 20.18
N VAL A 63 13.19 -16.20 20.78
CA VAL A 63 12.89 -15.99 22.20
C VAL A 63 13.16 -17.27 22.98
N SER A 64 14.04 -17.22 23.97
CA SER A 64 14.31 -18.34 24.90
C SER A 64 14.68 -19.66 24.19
N GLY A 65 15.38 -19.58 23.05
CA GLY A 65 15.77 -20.73 22.24
C GLY A 65 14.70 -21.23 21.25
N PHE A 66 13.54 -20.57 21.17
CA PHE A 66 12.50 -20.82 20.17
C PHE A 66 12.55 -19.73 19.10
N THR A 67 12.81 -20.12 17.86
CA THR A 67 12.75 -19.21 16.70
C THR A 67 11.31 -19.10 16.22
N THR A 68 10.76 -17.88 16.20
CA THR A 68 9.47 -17.59 15.57
C THR A 68 9.56 -17.90 14.08
N PRO A 69 8.43 -18.19 13.41
CA PRO A 69 8.35 -17.97 11.97
C PRO A 69 8.85 -16.56 11.63
N GLU A 70 9.36 -16.42 10.41
CA GLU A 70 9.77 -15.14 9.83
C GLU A 70 8.66 -14.10 10.05
N ARG A 71 8.97 -12.97 10.68
CA ARG A 71 8.09 -11.80 10.79
C ARG A 71 7.83 -11.27 9.39
N ARG A 72 6.54 -11.21 9.05
CA ARG A 72 6.01 -10.61 7.85
C ARG A 72 5.37 -9.29 8.21
N SER A 73 5.04 -8.49 7.21
CA SER A 73 4.39 -7.20 7.45
C SER A 73 3.19 -7.00 6.54
N PHE A 74 2.26 -6.17 6.97
CA PHE A 74 1.27 -5.57 6.08
C PHE A 74 1.15 -4.06 6.30
N PHE A 75 0.63 -3.38 5.28
CA PHE A 75 0.35 -1.96 5.25
C PHE A 75 -1.01 -1.77 4.58
N ALA A 76 -1.96 -1.17 5.30
CA ALA A 76 -3.30 -0.89 4.80
C ALA A 76 -3.49 0.61 4.55
N PHE A 77 -4.06 0.92 3.40
CA PHE A 77 -4.30 2.28 2.92
C PHE A 77 -5.77 2.48 2.56
N ASP A 78 -6.32 3.63 2.92
CA ASP A 78 -7.61 4.08 2.41
C ASP A 78 -7.38 4.82 1.08
N MET A 79 -7.86 4.22 -0.01
CA MET A 79 -7.74 4.78 -1.36
C MET A 79 -8.99 5.57 -1.77
N GLY A 80 -10.01 5.64 -0.90
CA GLY A 80 -11.28 6.30 -1.15
C GLY A 80 -11.11 7.80 -1.43
N GLY A 81 -11.37 8.21 -2.67
CA GLY A 81 -11.28 9.62 -3.07
C GLY A 81 -9.86 10.20 -3.11
N VAL A 82 -8.83 9.36 -3.02
CA VAL A 82 -7.42 9.78 -3.11
C VAL A 82 -7.11 10.35 -4.49
N VAL A 83 -7.49 9.64 -5.56
CA VAL A 83 -7.20 10.04 -6.94
C VAL A 83 -8.27 11.03 -7.43
N PRO A 84 -7.89 12.27 -7.82
CA PRO A 84 -8.85 13.25 -8.30
C PRO A 84 -9.63 12.78 -9.53
N MET A 85 -10.89 13.22 -9.65
CA MET A 85 -11.69 12.90 -10.83
C MET A 85 -11.03 13.42 -12.12
N GLY A 86 -10.85 12.52 -13.09
CA GLY A 86 -10.23 12.85 -14.37
C GLY A 86 -8.71 12.69 -14.39
N GLU A 87 -8.13 12.11 -13.34
CA GLU A 87 -6.73 11.73 -13.26
C GLU A 87 -6.55 10.21 -13.16
N GLU A 88 -5.37 9.73 -13.56
CA GLU A 88 -4.92 8.35 -13.40
C GLU A 88 -3.59 8.33 -12.65
N ILE A 89 -3.33 7.25 -11.92
CA ILE A 89 -2.03 7.00 -11.29
C ILE A 89 -1.04 6.59 -12.38
N VAL A 90 0.08 7.33 -12.50
CA VAL A 90 1.16 7.03 -13.46
C VAL A 90 2.35 6.37 -12.81
N SER A 91 2.59 6.63 -11.52
CA SER A 91 3.59 5.94 -10.73
C SER A 91 3.15 5.90 -9.26
N MET A 92 3.65 4.90 -8.54
CA MET A 92 3.37 4.74 -7.12
C MET A 92 4.58 4.12 -6.44
N SER A 93 4.93 4.59 -5.25
CA SER A 93 5.97 3.99 -4.43
C SER A 93 5.51 3.83 -2.98
N LEU A 94 5.98 2.76 -2.33
CA LEU A 94 5.85 2.55 -0.89
C LEU A 94 7.10 3.10 -0.23
N VAL A 95 6.93 4.08 0.65
CA VAL A 95 8.01 4.67 1.44
C VAL A 95 7.94 4.13 2.85
N LEU A 96 9.02 3.46 3.27
CA LEU A 96 9.20 2.92 4.60
C LEU A 96 10.33 3.67 5.30
N GLU A 97 10.17 4.01 6.58
CA GLU A 97 11.33 4.45 7.36
C GLU A 97 12.11 3.21 7.78
N ASN A 98 13.42 3.20 7.51
CA ASN A 98 14.29 2.15 7.99
C ASN A 98 14.99 2.63 9.25
N VAL A 99 14.51 2.15 10.40
CA VAL A 99 15.19 2.34 11.68
C VAL A 99 15.68 0.99 12.15
N PHE A 100 17.00 0.81 12.17
CA PHE A 100 17.58 -0.46 12.57
C PHE A 100 17.21 -0.81 14.02
N GLY A 101 16.41 -1.87 14.20
CA GLY A 101 15.86 -2.30 15.49
C GLY A 101 16.40 -3.64 16.04
N GLY A 102 17.47 -4.23 15.47
CA GLY A 102 17.93 -5.58 15.86
C GLY A 102 19.39 -5.88 15.55
N VAL A 103 19.70 -7.14 15.22
CA VAL A 103 20.96 -7.52 14.55
C VAL A 103 20.65 -7.70 13.08
N LEU A 104 21.59 -7.36 12.20
CA LEU A 104 21.46 -7.63 10.77
C LEU A 104 21.31 -9.14 10.55
N ALA A 105 20.42 -9.53 9.65
CA ALA A 105 20.30 -10.93 9.22
C ALA A 105 21.66 -11.48 8.74
N ASN A 106 21.82 -12.80 8.73
CA ASN A 106 23.14 -13.41 8.48
C ASN A 106 23.72 -13.08 7.09
N PHE A 107 22.89 -12.62 6.14
CA PHE A 107 23.27 -12.22 4.77
C PHE A 107 24.27 -13.20 4.13
N SER A 108 24.23 -14.50 4.47
CA SER A 108 25.30 -15.43 4.09
C SER A 108 25.33 -15.69 2.57
N GLY A 109 24.19 -15.45 1.90
CA GLY A 109 24.06 -15.38 0.45
C GLY A 109 24.52 -14.06 -0.18
N GLY A 110 24.96 -13.09 0.62
CA GLY A 110 25.41 -11.75 0.21
C GLY A 110 24.34 -10.65 0.29
N SER A 111 23.05 -11.03 0.18
CA SER A 111 21.91 -10.11 0.23
C SER A 111 20.65 -10.79 0.79
N GLU A 112 19.71 -9.97 1.27
CA GLU A 112 18.35 -10.38 1.62
C GLU A 112 17.34 -9.54 0.83
N THR A 113 16.32 -10.17 0.27
CA THR A 113 15.29 -9.49 -0.52
C THR A 113 13.96 -9.51 0.22
N ALA A 114 13.41 -8.33 0.50
CA ALA A 114 12.04 -8.18 0.95
C ALA A 114 11.13 -7.97 -0.25
N VAL A 115 10.10 -8.80 -0.37
CA VAL A 115 9.12 -8.75 -1.45
C VAL A 115 7.77 -8.33 -0.90
N PHE A 116 7.12 -7.42 -1.61
CA PHE A 116 5.81 -6.89 -1.31
C PHE A 116 4.82 -7.39 -2.35
N THR A 117 3.70 -7.93 -1.87
CA THR A 117 2.68 -8.56 -2.70
C THR A 117 1.27 -8.23 -2.24
N SER A 118 0.29 -8.52 -3.09
CA SER A 118 -1.10 -8.66 -2.64
C SER A 118 -1.24 -9.84 -1.67
N THR A 119 -2.40 -9.92 -1.03
CA THR A 119 -2.84 -11.04 -0.20
C THR A 119 -4.24 -11.48 -0.62
N SER A 120 -4.56 -12.74 -0.38
CA SER A 120 -5.88 -13.32 -0.67
C SER A 120 -6.96 -12.94 0.35
N PHE A 121 -6.59 -12.26 1.44
CA PHE A 121 -7.50 -11.88 2.52
C PHE A 121 -7.77 -10.37 2.50
N GLY A 122 -9.05 -10.02 2.72
CA GLY A 122 -9.44 -8.63 2.92
C GLY A 122 -8.91 -8.07 4.25
N TYR A 123 -8.91 -6.75 4.37
CA TYR A 123 -8.41 -6.02 5.54
C TYR A 123 -9.03 -6.50 6.86
N ASP A 124 -10.35 -6.71 6.93
CA ASP A 124 -11.02 -7.15 8.17
C ASP A 124 -10.44 -8.46 8.73
N ALA A 125 -10.14 -9.42 7.87
CA ALA A 125 -9.55 -10.69 8.28
C ALA A 125 -8.10 -10.51 8.77
N ILE A 126 -7.38 -9.54 8.21
CA ILE A 126 -6.02 -9.19 8.62
C ILE A 126 -6.03 -8.41 9.93
N ALA A 127 -6.91 -7.43 10.08
CA ALA A 127 -7.00 -6.58 11.26
C ALA A 127 -7.50 -7.33 12.50
N ASP A 128 -8.38 -8.33 12.32
CA ASP A 128 -8.84 -9.21 13.40
C ASP A 128 -8.72 -10.70 13.01
N PRO A 129 -7.49 -11.28 13.03
CA PRO A 129 -7.28 -12.67 12.64
C PRO A 129 -8.06 -13.65 13.54
N MET A 130 -8.26 -13.30 14.82
CA MET A 130 -8.93 -14.14 15.82
C MET A 130 -10.45 -14.09 15.71
N GLY A 131 -11.02 -12.97 15.30
CA GLY A 131 -12.44 -12.82 14.97
C GLY A 131 -12.81 -13.30 13.57
N SER A 132 -11.82 -13.52 12.69
CA SER A 132 -12.03 -14.07 11.36
C SER A 132 -12.46 -15.56 11.40
N SER A 133 -13.14 -16.03 10.35
CA SER A 133 -13.42 -17.47 10.16
C SER A 133 -12.21 -18.26 9.66
N THR A 134 -11.08 -17.59 9.43
CA THR A 134 -9.87 -18.16 8.84
C THR A 134 -8.85 -18.42 9.94
N PRO A 135 -8.14 -19.56 9.94
CA PRO A 135 -7.04 -19.77 10.87
C PRO A 135 -5.99 -18.63 10.76
N PRO A 136 -5.55 -18.01 11.86
CA PRO A 136 -4.59 -16.91 11.82
C PRO A 136 -3.30 -17.23 11.04
N ILE A 137 -2.81 -18.47 11.16
CA ILE A 137 -1.66 -18.95 10.39
C ILE A 137 -1.89 -18.89 8.88
N ALA A 138 -3.10 -19.16 8.39
CA ALA A 138 -3.38 -19.11 6.96
C ALA A 138 -3.37 -17.66 6.43
N ILE A 139 -3.80 -16.69 7.25
CA ILE A 139 -3.70 -15.27 6.92
C ILE A 139 -2.22 -14.87 6.87
N PHE A 140 -1.45 -15.21 7.89
CA PHE A 140 -0.03 -14.93 7.96
C PHE A 140 0.78 -15.56 6.80
N ASP A 141 0.49 -16.83 6.51
CA ASP A 141 1.16 -17.59 5.45
C ASP A 141 0.88 -17.01 4.05
N SER A 142 -0.20 -16.24 3.89
CA SER A 142 -0.52 -15.56 2.64
C SER A 142 0.36 -14.34 2.34
N PHE A 143 0.98 -13.73 3.35
CA PHE A 143 1.79 -12.54 3.16
C PHE A 143 3.04 -12.86 2.34
N GLY A 144 3.31 -12.05 1.31
CA GLY A 144 4.41 -12.29 0.37
C GLY A 144 4.14 -13.36 -0.70
N THR A 145 2.91 -13.89 -0.80
CA THR A 145 2.59 -14.99 -1.75
C THR A 145 1.66 -14.62 -2.90
N GLY A 146 1.02 -13.45 -2.84
CA GLY A 146 0.12 -12.95 -3.88
C GLY A 146 0.85 -12.31 -5.08
N ASP A 147 0.13 -11.44 -5.79
CA ASP A 147 0.66 -10.74 -6.96
C ASP A 147 1.78 -9.78 -6.55
N PHE A 148 2.86 -9.76 -7.32
CA PHE A 148 4.03 -8.93 -7.05
C PHE A 148 3.71 -7.43 -7.15
N PHE A 149 3.95 -6.70 -6.07
CA PHE A 149 3.82 -5.25 -6.00
C PHE A 149 5.16 -4.53 -6.01
N GLY A 150 6.22 -5.09 -5.43
CA GLY A 150 7.55 -4.47 -5.44
C GLY A 150 8.52 -5.26 -4.58
N ASP A 151 9.79 -4.88 -4.61
CA ASP A 151 10.82 -5.47 -3.77
C ASP A 151 11.89 -4.46 -3.39
N ILE A 152 12.68 -4.85 -2.39
CA ILE A 152 13.94 -4.21 -2.09
C ILE A 152 14.97 -5.27 -1.71
N VAL A 153 16.20 -5.05 -2.20
CA VAL A 153 17.36 -5.85 -1.86
C VAL A 153 18.22 -5.09 -0.85
N PHE A 154 18.54 -5.77 0.25
CA PHE A 154 19.49 -5.32 1.24
C PHE A 154 20.77 -6.13 1.09
N ASP A 155 21.89 -5.45 0.90
CA ASP A 155 23.19 -6.11 0.86
C ASP A 155 23.73 -6.31 2.28
N ALA A 156 24.82 -7.09 2.42
CA ALA A 156 25.50 -7.32 3.71
C ALA A 156 25.96 -6.04 4.46
N GLY A 157 25.95 -4.88 3.81
CA GLY A 157 26.14 -3.58 4.46
C GLY A 157 24.97 -3.12 5.33
N GLY A 158 23.85 -3.85 5.29
CA GLY A 158 22.61 -3.51 5.95
C GLY A 158 21.77 -2.49 5.18
N PRO A 159 20.56 -2.19 5.68
CA PRO A 159 19.74 -1.12 5.12
C PRO A 159 20.42 0.24 5.24
N PRO A 160 20.22 1.15 4.27
CA PRO A 160 20.58 2.55 4.46
C PRO A 160 19.73 3.15 5.59
N ASP A 161 20.33 4.04 6.38
CA ASP A 161 19.58 4.84 7.36
C ASP A 161 18.60 5.77 6.63
N GLY A 162 17.36 5.84 7.14
CA GLY A 162 16.34 6.77 6.67
C GLY A 162 15.29 6.14 5.75
N PRO A 163 14.57 6.97 4.96
CA PRO A 163 13.47 6.49 4.15
C PRO A 163 13.98 5.64 2.98
N VAL A 164 13.30 4.53 2.80
CA VAL A 164 13.48 3.58 1.72
C VAL A 164 12.26 3.65 0.83
N GLU A 165 12.50 3.88 -0.46
CA GLU A 165 11.45 3.94 -1.47
C GLU A 165 11.43 2.65 -2.30
N ILE A 166 10.28 1.99 -2.31
CA ILE A 166 10.01 0.79 -3.10
C ILE A 166 9.08 1.20 -4.24
N VAL A 167 9.58 1.17 -5.47
CA VAL A 167 8.76 1.45 -6.66
C VAL A 167 7.75 0.32 -6.84
N LEU A 168 6.47 0.68 -6.92
CA LEU A 168 5.40 -0.29 -7.04
C LEU A 168 5.05 -0.60 -8.50
N SER A 169 4.66 -1.86 -8.72
CA SER A 169 4.38 -2.42 -10.03
C SER A 169 3.05 -1.91 -10.60
N PRO A 170 2.83 -2.06 -11.93
CA PRO A 170 1.52 -1.77 -12.52
C PRO A 170 0.37 -2.59 -11.91
N ALA A 171 0.64 -3.78 -11.37
CA ALA A 171 -0.36 -4.59 -10.68
C ALA A 171 -0.78 -3.96 -9.35
N ALA A 172 0.17 -3.38 -8.61
CA ALA A 172 -0.12 -2.61 -7.40
C ALA A 172 -0.98 -1.38 -7.70
N ILE A 173 -0.65 -0.64 -8.77
CA ILE A 173 -1.44 0.51 -9.22
C ILE A 173 -2.87 0.09 -9.56
N ALA A 174 -3.03 -1.00 -10.31
CA ALA A 174 -4.36 -1.52 -10.66
C ALA A 174 -5.17 -1.93 -9.41
N ALA A 175 -4.53 -2.58 -8.43
CA ALA A 175 -5.16 -2.97 -7.17
C ALA A 175 -5.55 -1.77 -6.31
N ALA A 176 -4.70 -0.74 -6.21
CA ALA A 176 -4.99 0.49 -5.49
C ALA A 176 -6.18 1.25 -6.11
N MET A 177 -6.22 1.35 -7.45
CA MET A 177 -7.35 1.92 -8.18
C MET A 177 -8.65 1.14 -7.98
N ALA A 178 -8.58 -0.20 -8.00
CA ALA A 178 -9.74 -1.05 -7.73
C ALA A 178 -10.29 -0.84 -6.31
N SER A 179 -9.40 -0.77 -5.32
CA SER A 179 -9.73 -0.52 -3.91
C SER A 179 -10.43 0.83 -3.74
N GLY A 180 -9.90 1.89 -4.35
CA GLY A 180 -10.52 3.22 -4.32
C GLY A 180 -11.90 3.29 -4.98
N MET A 181 -12.20 2.40 -5.93
CA MET A 181 -13.53 2.30 -6.56
C MET A 181 -14.52 1.42 -5.79
N SER A 182 -14.04 0.35 -5.16
CA SER A 182 -14.89 -0.54 -4.34
C SER A 182 -15.17 0.04 -2.96
N GLY A 183 -14.33 0.96 -2.48
CA GLY A 183 -14.35 1.45 -1.10
C GLY A 183 -13.76 0.44 -0.11
N GLU A 184 -13.03 -0.56 -0.61
CA GLU A 184 -12.26 -1.49 0.21
C GLU A 184 -10.84 -0.94 0.41
N GLU A 185 -10.17 -1.41 1.47
CA GLU A 185 -8.81 -1.03 1.79
C GLU A 185 -7.82 -1.65 0.80
N PHE A 186 -6.83 -0.86 0.38
CA PHE A 186 -5.70 -1.38 -0.37
C PHE A 186 -4.66 -1.92 0.62
N VAL A 187 -4.39 -3.23 0.56
CA VAL A 187 -3.42 -3.89 1.44
C VAL A 187 -2.19 -4.34 0.66
N ILE A 188 -1.02 -3.91 1.13
CA ILE A 188 0.27 -4.45 0.71
C ILE A 188 0.77 -5.35 1.82
N SER A 189 1.02 -6.62 1.52
CA SER A 189 1.70 -7.55 2.43
C SER A 189 3.15 -7.73 2.01
N GLY A 190 4.03 -8.20 2.90
CA GLY A 190 5.38 -8.52 2.51
C GLY A 190 6.05 -9.56 3.38
N ALA A 191 7.05 -10.21 2.78
CA ALA A 191 7.88 -11.25 3.37
C ALA A 191 9.29 -11.22 2.76
N LEU A 192 10.23 -11.85 3.41
CA LEU A 192 11.57 -12.12 2.92
C LEU A 192 11.54 -13.27 1.91
N ALA A 193 11.98 -13.01 0.69
CA ALA A 193 12.06 -14.02 -0.37
C ALA A 193 13.32 -14.88 -0.28
N THR A 194 14.41 -14.28 0.19
CA THR A 194 15.61 -14.99 0.62
C THR A 194 15.64 -14.93 2.14
N TYR A 195 16.14 -15.99 2.76
CA TYR A 195 16.22 -16.05 4.21
C TYR A 195 17.30 -17.04 4.61
N ASP A 196 18.38 -16.53 5.22
CA ASP A 196 19.35 -17.38 5.91
C ASP A 196 19.46 -17.04 7.40
N PRO A 197 18.81 -17.83 8.28
CA PRO A 197 18.85 -17.57 9.72
C PRO A 197 20.19 -17.99 10.36
N ASP A 198 20.81 -17.16 11.21
CA ASP A 198 21.85 -17.64 12.16
C ASP A 198 21.19 -18.17 13.45
N PRO A 199 21.00 -19.48 13.65
CA PRO A 199 20.28 -20.02 14.82
C PRO A 199 20.77 -19.52 16.19
N MET A 200 21.96 -18.93 16.30
CA MET A 200 22.50 -18.34 17.53
C MET A 200 22.11 -16.87 17.78
N ALA A 201 21.60 -16.14 16.79
CA ALA A 201 21.20 -14.75 16.94
C ALA A 201 19.81 -14.62 17.59
N PRO A 202 19.65 -13.80 18.65
CA PRO A 202 18.37 -13.61 19.35
C PRO A 202 17.36 -12.79 18.53
N PHE A 203 17.82 -11.83 17.72
CA PHE A 203 16.98 -11.00 16.86
C PHE A 203 17.69 -10.76 15.54
N GLU A 204 17.05 -11.09 14.42
CA GLU A 204 17.57 -10.77 13.10
C GLU A 204 16.50 -10.03 12.32
N PHE A 205 16.75 -8.77 12.03
CA PHE A 205 15.84 -7.97 11.22
C PHE A 205 16.58 -7.39 10.04
N VAL A 206 15.90 -7.41 8.91
CA VAL A 206 16.36 -6.72 7.70
C VAL A 206 15.95 -5.26 7.77
N PHE A 207 14.74 -4.99 8.28
CA PHE A 207 14.27 -3.65 8.62
C PHE A 207 13.09 -3.73 9.58
N GLY A 208 12.76 -2.59 10.17
CA GLY A 208 11.52 -2.42 10.89
C GLY A 208 11.44 -1.09 11.61
N LEU A 209 10.34 -0.87 12.30
CA LEU A 209 10.13 0.25 13.19
C LEU A 209 9.16 -0.19 14.28
N THR A 210 9.56 0.03 15.52
CA THR A 210 8.68 -0.13 16.68
C THR A 210 7.99 1.19 16.99
N ASP A 211 6.90 1.10 17.73
CA ASP A 211 6.20 2.19 18.37
C ASP A 211 5.66 3.18 17.34
N VAL A 212 5.09 2.76 16.21
CA VAL A 212 4.42 3.69 15.28
C VAL A 212 3.17 4.27 15.97
N VAL A 213 2.40 3.41 16.62
CA VAL A 213 1.27 3.75 17.47
C VAL A 213 1.41 3.00 18.79
N VAL A 214 1.22 3.68 19.92
CA VAL A 214 1.22 3.06 21.26
C VAL A 214 0.04 3.60 22.07
N GLY A 215 -0.80 2.69 22.59
CA GLY A 215 -2.02 3.05 23.31
C GLY A 215 -3.04 3.79 22.43
N GLY A 216 -3.03 3.51 21.12
CA GLY A 216 -3.89 4.18 20.14
C GLY A 216 -3.48 5.61 19.76
N MET A 217 -2.31 6.07 20.22
CA MET A 217 -1.77 7.39 19.90
C MET A 217 -0.52 7.26 19.02
N PRO A 218 -0.43 8.05 17.92
CA PRO A 218 0.82 8.17 17.18
C PRO A 218 1.94 8.68 18.09
N THR A 219 3.10 8.07 18.00
CA THR A 219 4.26 8.40 18.85
C THR A 219 5.11 9.53 18.28
N GLY A 220 4.87 9.91 17.02
CA GLY A 220 5.68 10.86 16.26
C GLY A 220 6.78 10.20 15.41
N PHE A 221 6.90 8.88 15.43
CA PHE A 221 7.70 8.15 14.44
C PHE A 221 7.04 8.23 13.05
N PRO A 222 7.83 8.23 11.96
CA PRO A 222 7.28 8.23 10.61
C PRO A 222 6.40 7.00 10.36
N VAL A 223 5.24 7.22 9.75
CA VAL A 223 4.36 6.14 9.29
C VAL A 223 4.75 5.76 7.86
N PRO A 224 4.69 4.46 7.50
CA PRO A 224 4.77 4.04 6.11
C PRO A 224 3.72 4.76 5.25
N LYS A 225 4.08 5.17 4.04
CA LYS A 225 3.17 5.90 3.15
C LYS A 225 3.30 5.49 1.71
N LEU A 226 2.25 5.72 0.94
CA LEU A 226 2.30 5.72 -0.52
C LEU A 226 2.61 7.12 -1.02
N VAL A 227 3.53 7.21 -1.99
CA VAL A 227 3.71 8.39 -2.82
C VAL A 227 3.17 8.06 -4.20
N ILE A 228 2.16 8.82 -4.64
CA ILE A 228 1.40 8.58 -5.86
C ILE A 228 1.61 9.77 -6.79
N GLU A 229 2.09 9.51 -7.99
CA GLU A 229 2.09 10.51 -9.06
C GLU A 229 0.85 10.29 -9.93
N THR A 230 0.13 11.37 -10.19
CA THR A 230 -1.05 11.36 -11.06
C THR A 230 -0.82 12.16 -12.34
N ALA A 231 -1.57 11.82 -13.38
CA ALA A 231 -1.66 12.60 -14.60
C ALA A 231 -3.11 12.73 -15.08
N PRO A 232 -3.45 13.80 -15.82
CA PRO A 232 -4.75 13.93 -16.45
C PRO A 232 -5.03 12.78 -17.42
N VAL A 233 -6.21 12.15 -17.30
CA VAL A 233 -6.70 11.20 -18.31
C VAL A 233 -6.90 11.96 -19.62
N PRO A 234 -6.26 11.56 -20.73
CA PRO A 234 -6.42 12.24 -22.01
C PRO A 234 -7.89 12.29 -22.40
N SER A 235 -8.44 13.50 -22.56
CA SER A 235 -9.83 13.64 -23.02
C SER A 235 -9.96 12.97 -24.40
N PRO A 236 -10.98 12.12 -24.64
CA PRO A 236 -11.21 11.59 -25.97
C PRO A 236 -11.40 12.76 -26.93
N SER A 237 -10.50 12.88 -27.91
CA SER A 237 -10.38 14.03 -28.80
C SER A 237 -11.74 14.48 -29.35
N GLY A 238 -12.30 15.57 -28.81
CA GLY A 238 -13.56 16.17 -29.26
C GLY A 238 -13.57 16.63 -30.73
N LEU A 239 -12.40 16.60 -31.38
CA LEU A 239 -12.22 16.82 -32.82
C LEU A 239 -12.96 15.78 -33.70
N LEU A 240 -13.16 14.55 -33.22
CA LEU A 240 -13.93 13.55 -33.98
C LEU A 240 -15.45 13.79 -33.94
N VAL A 241 -15.97 14.33 -32.84
CA VAL A 241 -17.42 14.60 -32.68
C VAL A 241 -17.85 15.84 -33.48
N LEU A 242 -17.02 16.88 -33.53
CA LEU A 242 -17.30 18.07 -34.36
C LEU A 242 -17.09 17.80 -35.86
N GLY A 243 -16.12 16.96 -36.23
CA GLY A 243 -15.92 16.54 -37.62
C GLY A 243 -17.09 15.71 -38.17
N GLY A 244 -17.65 14.81 -37.36
CA GLY A 244 -18.82 14.00 -37.74
C GLY A 244 -20.10 14.83 -37.93
N LEU A 245 -20.35 15.81 -37.06
CA LEU A 245 -21.50 16.71 -37.19
C LEU A 245 -21.38 17.67 -38.39
N GLY A 246 -20.17 18.12 -38.73
CA GLY A 246 -19.92 18.92 -39.93
C GLY A 246 -20.22 18.18 -41.23
N ILE A 247 -19.89 16.89 -41.30
CA ILE A 247 -20.12 16.06 -42.51
C ILE A 247 -21.61 15.69 -42.65
N VAL A 248 -22.33 15.45 -41.56
CA VAL A 248 -23.79 15.19 -41.60
C VAL A 248 -24.58 16.46 -41.92
N GLY A 249 -24.12 17.64 -41.47
CA GLY A 249 -24.72 18.93 -41.81
C GLY A 249 -24.51 19.35 -43.28
N ALA A 250 -23.36 19.02 -43.87
CA ALA A 250 -23.04 19.35 -45.26
C ALA A 250 -23.79 18.47 -46.29
N ARG A 251 -24.25 17.26 -45.89
CA ARG A 251 -24.94 16.33 -46.79
C ARG A 251 -26.45 16.58 -46.92
N ARG A 252 -27.02 17.46 -46.09
CA ARG A 252 -28.47 17.79 -46.07
C ARG A 252 -28.83 19.05 -46.86
N ARG A 253 -27.87 19.67 -47.56
CA ARG A 253 -28.05 20.89 -48.39
C ARG A 253 -27.74 20.67 -49.89
N ARG A 254 -27.91 19.46 -50.41
CA ARG A 254 -27.99 19.20 -51.85
C ARG A 254 -29.35 18.65 -52.21
#